data_AF-A0A6L7NKH2-F1
#
_entry.id   AF-A0A6L7NKH2-F1
#
_cell.length_a   1.000
_cell.length_b   1.000
_cell.length_c   1.000
_cell.angle_alpha   90.00
_cell.angle_beta   90.00
_cell.angle_gamma   90.00
#
_symmetry.space_group_name_H-M   'P 1'
#
loop_
_entity.id
_entity.type
_entity.pdbx_description
1 polymer ?
#
loop_
_entity_poly.entity_id
_entity_poly.type
_entity_poly.pdbx_seq_one_letter_code
_entity_poly.pdbx_strand_id
1 'polypeptide(L)' 'LGVGRISDRPVFRGESGTDVERRSFMTLSLTIDHRVVDGAPAAEFLRDVKGILERPSQLILP' A
#
# COMPACT_ATOMS: atom_id res chain seq x y z
N LEU A 1 11.81 -6.98 -1.98
CA LEU A 1 10.82 -5.89 -1.84
C LEU A 1 11.51 -4.57 -2.11
N GLY A 2 11.10 -3.86 -3.15
CA GLY A 2 11.52 -2.49 -3.42
C GLY A 2 10.59 -1.50 -2.74
N VAL A 3 11.16 -0.45 -2.15
CA VAL A 3 10.43 0.64 -1.49
C VAL A 3 10.77 1.93 -2.22
N GLY A 4 9.78 2.52 -2.87
CA GLY A 4 9.92 3.78 -3.58
C GLY A 4 9.99 4.98 -2.64
N ARG A 5 10.50 6.10 -3.13
CA ARG A 5 10.46 7.37 -2.39
C ARG A 5 9.01 7.80 -2.16
N ILE A 6 8.75 8.38 -0.98
CA ILE A 6 7.47 9.03 -0.69
C ILE A 6 7.32 10.28 -1.57
N SER A 7 6.17 10.42 -2.23
CA SER A 7 5.81 11.61 -3.00
C SER A 7 4.37 12.04 -2.72
N ASP A 8 4.14 13.34 -2.71
CA ASP A 8 2.80 13.88 -2.51
C ASP A 8 2.03 13.94 -3.84
N ARG A 9 0.75 13.55 -3.79
CA ARG A 9 -0.16 13.58 -4.94
C ARG A 9 -1.54 14.12 -4.52
N PRO A 10 -2.25 14.85 -5.40
CA PRO A 10 -3.63 15.24 -5.15
C PRO A 10 -4.54 14.00 -5.24
N VAL A 11 -5.52 13.91 -4.35
CA VAL A 11 -6.52 12.83 -4.31
C VAL A 11 -7.90 13.45 -4.13
N PHE A 12 -8.86 13.02 -4.95
CA PHE A 12 -10.26 13.36 -4.78
C PHE A 12 -10.86 12.59 -3.59
N ARG A 13 -11.58 13.28 -2.71
CA ARG A 13 -12.32 12.72 -1.58
C ARG A 13 -13.74 13.31 -1.52
N GLY A 14 -14.58 12.66 -0.72
CA GLY A 14 -16.01 12.97 -0.61
C GLY A 14 -16.86 12.26 -1.66
N GLU A 15 -18.13 12.02 -1.36
CA GLU A 15 -19.09 11.33 -2.27
C GLU A 15 -19.30 12.10 -3.58
N SER A 16 -19.14 13.43 -3.56
CA SER A 16 -19.25 14.31 -4.72
C SER A 16 -17.97 14.39 -5.56
N GLY A 17 -16.83 13.90 -5.05
CA GLY A 17 -15.53 14.00 -5.73
C GLY A 17 -15.03 15.45 -5.92
N THR A 18 -15.60 16.41 -5.19
CA THR A 18 -15.27 17.84 -5.31
C THR A 18 -14.10 18.27 -4.43
N ASP A 19 -13.78 17.51 -3.38
CA ASP A 19 -12.71 17.86 -2.45
C ASP A 19 -11.39 17.23 -2.91
N VAL A 20 -10.36 18.06 -3.05
CA VAL A 20 -9.01 17.62 -3.42
C VAL A 20 -8.08 17.80 -2.23
N GLU A 21 -7.45 16.72 -1.78
CA GLU A 21 -6.49 16.73 -0.68
C GLU A 21 -5.11 16.29 -1.15
N ARG A 22 -4.06 16.88 -0.57
CA ARG A 22 -2.69 16.39 -0.71
C ARG A 22 -2.50 15.14 0.16
N ARG A 23 -2.04 14.04 -0.43
CA ARG A 23 -1.69 12.79 0.28
C ARG A 23 -0.30 12.32 -0.11
N SER A 24 0.41 11.75 0.85
CA SER A 24 1.70 11.11 0.61
C SER A 24 1.50 9.67 0.13
N PHE A 25 2.19 9.30 -0.94
CA PHE A 25 2.17 7.98 -1.55
C PHE A 25 3.56 7.37 -1.59
N MET A 26 3.61 6.05 -1.45
CA MET A 26 4.82 5.25 -1.58
C MET A 26 4.53 4.05 -2.48
N THR A 27 5.43 3.76 -3.41
CA THR A 27 5.32 2.55 -4.26
C THR A 27 6.01 1.39 -3.57
N LEU A 28 5.34 0.24 -3.50
CA LEU A 28 5.93 -1.03 -3.10
C LEU A 28 6.01 -1.96 -4.32
N SER A 29 7.16 -2.61 -4.50
CA SER A 29 7.38 -3.55 -5.60
C SER A 29 7.88 -4.88 -5.08
N LEU A 30 7.09 -5.94 -5.27
CA LEU A 30 7.46 -7.28 -4.84
C LEU A 30 7.88 -8.12 -6.04
N THR A 31 9.09 -8.68 -5.97
CA THR A 31 9.55 -9.72 -6.88
C THR A 31 9.48 -11.04 -6.13
N ILE A 32 8.88 -12.06 -6.75
CA ILE A 32 8.74 -13.40 -6.20
C ILE A 32 9.33 -14.43 -7.15
N ASP A 33 9.72 -15.58 -6.60
CA ASP A 33 10.01 -16.77 -7.40
C ASP A 33 8.70 -17.49 -7.72
N HIS A 34 8.22 -17.34 -8.95
CA HIS A 34 6.97 -17.93 -9.42
C HIS A 34 6.97 -19.46 -9.51
N ARG A 35 8.14 -20.11 -9.37
CA ARG A 35 8.20 -21.57 -9.29
C ARG A 35 7.74 -22.09 -7.92
N VAL A 36 7.71 -21.20 -6.92
CA VAL A 36 7.44 -21.53 -5.52
C VAL A 36 6.19 -20.80 -5.00
N VAL A 37 5.95 -19.57 -5.45
CA VAL A 37 4.86 -18.72 -4.96
C VAL A 37 4.05 -18.16 -6.13
N ASP A 38 2.73 -18.31 -6.07
CA ASP A 38 1.82 -17.73 -7.06
C ASP A 38 1.53 -16.24 -6.81
N GLY A 39 0.92 -15.58 -7.80
CA GLY A 39 0.55 -14.16 -7.69
C GLY A 39 -0.46 -13.86 -6.60
N ALA A 40 -1.40 -14.77 -6.31
CA ALA A 40 -2.44 -14.57 -5.29
C ALA A 40 -1.86 -14.41 -3.87
N PRO A 41 -1.05 -15.35 -3.33
CA PRO A 41 -0.42 -15.19 -2.02
C PRO A 41 0.56 -14.01 -1.98
N ALA A 42 1.25 -13.72 -3.08
CA ALA A 42 2.14 -12.55 -3.16
C ALA A 42 1.37 -11.21 -3.08
N ALA A 43 0.20 -11.13 -3.72
CA ALA A 43 -0.68 -9.98 -3.63
C ALA A 43 -1.32 -9.84 -2.25
N GLU A 44 -1.63 -10.95 -1.58
CA GLU A 44 -2.12 -10.96 -0.20
C GLU A 44 -1.07 -10.41 0.76
N PHE A 45 0.16 -10.91 0.68
CA PHE A 45 1.28 -10.38 1.45
C PHE A 45 1.46 -8.86 1.26
N LEU A 46 1.44 -8.37 0.01
CA LEU A 46 1.55 -6.93 -0.25
C LEU A 46 0.36 -6.13 0.30
N ARG A 47 -0.86 -6.70 0.30
CA ARG A 47 -2.04 -6.06 0.90
C ARG A 47 -1.90 -5.95 2.42
N ASP A 48 -1.37 -6.97 3.07
CA ASP A 48 -1.16 -6.97 4.52
C ASP A 48 -0.10 -5.93 4.92
N VAL A 49 1.04 -5.93 4.23
CA VAL A 49 2.10 -4.94 4.42
C VAL A 49 1.56 -3.52 4.19
N LYS A 50 0.80 -3.30 3.11
CA LYS A 50 0.13 -2.01 2.85
C LYS A 50 -0.80 -1.64 4.01
N GLY A 51 -1.66 -2.55 4.45
CA GLY A 51 -2.66 -2.31 5.50
C GLY A 51 -2.02 -1.86 6.80
N ILE A 52 -0.94 -2.54 7.20
CA ILE A 52 -0.13 -2.20 8.37
C ILE A 52 0.51 -0.82 8.22
N LEU A 53 1.10 -0.51 7.07
CA LEU A 53 1.74 0.79 6.84
C LEU A 53 0.72 1.94 6.81
N GLU A 54 -0.49 1.70 6.32
CA GLU A 54 -1.59 2.66 6.35
C GLU A 54 -2.21 2.81 7.76
N ARG A 55 -2.08 1.78 8.61
CA ARG A 55 -2.60 1.74 9.98
C ARG A 55 -1.57 1.14 10.95
N PRO A 56 -0.51 1.88 11.32
CA PRO A 56 0.61 1.33 12.09
C PRO A 56 0.25 0.74 13.45
N SER A 57 -0.88 1.14 14.03
CA SER A 57 -1.40 0.56 15.28
C SER A 57 -1.67 -0.94 15.20
N GLN A 58 -1.90 -1.49 14.00
CA GLN A 58 -2.10 -2.94 13.79
C GLN A 58 -0.86 -3.77 14.13
N LEU A 59 0.34 -3.18 14.17
CA LEU A 59 1.57 -3.88 14.60
C LEU A 59 1.65 -4.08 16.11
N ILE A 60 0.94 -3.28 16.89
CA ILE A 60 1.15 -3.14 18.34
C ILE A 60 0.02 -3.81 19.12
N LEU A 61 -1.14 -4.01 18.49
CA LEU A 61 -2.29 -4.66 19.14
C LEU A 61 -2.17 -6.19 19.01
N PRO A 62 -2.21 -6.95 20.13
CA PRO A 62 -2.16 -8.41 20.15
C PRO A 62 -3.43 -9.06 19.60
#